data_AF-A0A2V6FYD6-F1
#
_entry.id   AF-A0A2V6FYD6-F1
#
_cell.length_a   1.000
_cell.length_b   1.000
_cell.length_c   1.000
_cell.angle_alpha   90.00
_cell.angle_beta   90.00
_cell.angle_gamma   90.00
#
_symmetry.space_group_name_H-M   'P 1'
#
loop_
_entity.id
_entity.type
_entity.pdbx_description
1 polymer ?
#
loop_
_entity_poly.entity_id
_entity_poly.type
_entity_poly.pdbx_seq_one_letter_code
_entity_poly.pdbx_strand_id
1 'polypeptide(L)'
;MFCAAAQAQPQSHHPAGRPSGGPGPQGPVPRQSIRERWLALPPEARQNFRRNAEIWMRMSPEQRNLMRQRENLRREVLKQESERALRESGLHLNPQERAQFESRYVQERQKVERALRQQIETERQKELPALIQQLKKEFQIDQPTKAKPESQKPESQEHSQQPEPQKPGKK
;
A
#
# COMPACT_ATOMS: atom_id res chain seq x y z
N MET A 1 -9.28 -36.91 5.97
CA MET A 1 -7.83 -36.91 5.75
C MET A 1 -7.55 -37.36 4.33
N PHE A 2 -7.29 -36.39 3.44
CA PHE A 2 -6.76 -36.66 2.10
C PHE A 2 -5.77 -35.53 1.78
N CYS A 3 -4.50 -35.89 1.62
CA CYS A 3 -3.40 -34.99 1.27
C CYS A 3 -3.29 -34.92 -0.26
N ALA A 4 -3.45 -33.73 -0.84
CA ALA A 4 -3.12 -33.50 -2.24
C ALA A 4 -1.73 -32.83 -2.31
N ALA A 5 -0.72 -33.62 -2.68
CA ALA A 5 0.62 -33.16 -2.99
C ALA A 5 0.64 -32.62 -4.43
N ALA A 6 0.95 -31.34 -4.61
CA ALA A 6 1.24 -30.78 -5.93
C ALA A 6 2.68 -31.15 -6.32
N GLN A 7 2.81 -31.92 -7.39
CA GLN A 7 4.07 -32.30 -8.00
C GLN A 7 4.72 -31.10 -8.69
N ALA A 8 5.96 -30.79 -8.34
CA ALA A 8 6.83 -29.88 -9.08
C ALA A 8 7.57 -30.67 -10.17
N GLN A 9 7.48 -30.23 -11.44
CA GLN A 9 8.33 -30.76 -12.52
C GLN A 9 9.73 -30.14 -12.47
N PRO A 10 10.79 -30.92 -12.71
CA PRO A 10 12.17 -30.44 -12.79
C PRO A 10 12.50 -29.94 -14.21
N GLN A 11 13.13 -28.78 -14.33
CA GLN A 11 13.85 -28.39 -15.54
C GLN A 11 15.34 -28.49 -15.29
N SER A 12 15.97 -29.51 -15.88
CA SER A 12 17.40 -29.66 -16.04
C SER A 12 17.77 -29.38 -17.50
N HIS A 13 18.66 -28.42 -17.74
CA HIS A 13 20.02 -28.65 -18.27
C HIS A 13 20.67 -27.36 -18.76
N HIS A 14 21.99 -27.37 -18.58
CA HIS A 14 22.96 -26.31 -18.70
C HIS A 14 23.29 -25.98 -20.17
N PRO A 15 24.12 -24.96 -20.41
CA PRO A 15 25.42 -25.36 -20.96
C PRO A 15 26.58 -24.87 -20.10
N ALA A 16 27.52 -25.80 -19.88
CA ALA A 16 28.86 -25.54 -19.43
C ALA A 16 29.64 -24.78 -20.50
N GLY A 17 30.42 -23.79 -20.07
CA GLY A 17 31.32 -23.02 -20.93
C GLY A 17 32.10 -21.99 -20.13
N ARG A 18 32.98 -22.45 -19.24
CA ARG A 18 34.02 -21.63 -18.61
C ARG A 18 35.32 -21.86 -19.36
N PRO A 19 36.01 -20.82 -19.84
CA PRO A 19 37.46 -20.82 -19.90
C PRO A 19 38.00 -20.02 -18.71
N SER A 20 38.90 -20.63 -17.94
CA SER A 20 39.85 -19.91 -17.10
C SER A 20 40.81 -19.14 -18.00
N GLY A 21 41.03 -17.85 -17.72
CA GLY A 21 42.15 -17.09 -18.29
C GLY A 21 41.99 -15.57 -18.18
N GLY A 22 42.70 -14.95 -17.24
CA GLY A 22 43.14 -13.54 -17.31
C GLY A 22 42.39 -12.53 -16.41
N PRO A 23 43.11 -11.63 -15.71
CA PRO A 23 42.51 -10.51 -14.99
C PRO A 23 42.24 -9.34 -15.97
N GLY A 24 40.99 -8.90 -16.05
CA GLY A 24 40.57 -7.75 -16.86
C GLY A 24 39.57 -6.88 -16.09
N PRO A 25 39.63 -5.54 -16.26
CA PRO A 25 38.96 -4.59 -15.39
C PRO A 25 37.45 -4.71 -15.55
N GLN A 26 36.72 -4.68 -14.44
CA GLN A 26 35.27 -4.55 -14.46
C GLN A 26 34.90 -3.22 -15.11
N GLY A 27 34.55 -3.28 -16.39
CA GLY A 27 33.93 -2.17 -17.10
C GLY A 27 32.59 -1.80 -16.45
N PRO A 28 32.14 -0.54 -16.61
CA PRO A 28 30.90 -0.08 -16.03
C PRO A 28 29.73 -0.88 -16.62
N VAL A 29 28.85 -1.40 -15.74
CA VAL A 29 27.54 -1.95 -16.15
C VAL A 29 26.87 -1.01 -17.17
N PRO A 30 26.30 -1.52 -18.29
CA PRO A 30 25.63 -0.68 -19.25
C PRO A 30 24.54 0.11 -18.52
N ARG A 31 24.64 1.43 -18.54
CA ARG A 31 23.57 2.30 -18.04
C ARG A 31 22.38 2.13 -18.99
N GLN A 32 21.54 1.13 -18.72
CA GLN A 32 20.24 1.02 -19.37
C GLN A 32 19.56 2.38 -19.30
N SER A 33 19.11 2.88 -20.45
CA SER A 33 18.51 4.20 -20.50
C SER A 33 17.29 4.24 -19.57
N ILE A 34 17.00 5.41 -18.98
CA ILE A 34 15.81 5.57 -18.13
C ILE A 34 14.55 5.12 -18.90
N ARG A 35 14.54 5.34 -20.22
CA ARG A 35 13.49 4.91 -21.14
C ARG A 35 13.36 3.39 -21.22
N GLU A 36 14.44 2.65 -21.40
CA GLU A 36 14.42 1.18 -21.37
C GLU A 36 13.92 0.65 -20.03
N ARG A 37 14.43 1.22 -18.93
CA ARG A 37 14.04 0.80 -17.58
C ARG A 37 12.57 1.08 -17.31
N TRP A 38 12.03 2.17 -17.84
CA TRP A 38 10.60 2.49 -17.79
C TRP A 38 9.76 1.49 -18.60
N LEU A 39 10.20 1.14 -19.81
CA LEU A 39 9.48 0.19 -20.67
C LEU A 39 9.51 -1.24 -20.10
N ALA A 40 10.56 -1.61 -19.37
CA ALA A 40 10.68 -2.90 -18.70
C ALA A 40 9.79 -3.03 -17.44
N LEU A 41 9.21 -1.94 -16.94
CA LEU A 41 8.30 -2.03 -15.79
C LEU A 41 6.96 -2.67 -16.16
N PRO A 42 6.40 -3.53 -15.28
CA PRO A 42 5.03 -4.02 -15.44
C PRO A 42 4.02 -2.87 -15.63
N PRO A 43 2.94 -3.06 -16.41
CA PRO A 43 1.96 -2.01 -16.67
C PRO A 43 1.40 -1.35 -15.39
N GLU A 44 1.10 -2.16 -14.37
CA GLU A 44 0.63 -1.68 -13.06
C GLU A 44 1.69 -0.81 -12.36
N ALA A 45 2.96 -1.20 -12.40
CA ALA A 45 4.05 -0.42 -11.81
C ALA A 45 4.21 0.93 -12.51
N ARG A 46 4.04 0.99 -13.83
CA ARG A 46 4.02 2.25 -14.59
C ARG A 46 2.87 3.15 -14.17
N GLN A 47 1.67 2.60 -13.98
CA GLN A 47 0.52 3.38 -13.49
C GLN A 47 0.75 3.93 -12.09
N ASN A 48 1.25 3.11 -11.17
CA ASN A 48 1.59 3.52 -9.81
C ASN A 48 2.64 4.63 -9.80
N PHE A 49 3.66 4.53 -10.66
CA PHE A 49 4.66 5.58 -10.80
C PHE A 49 4.06 6.90 -11.29
N ARG A 50 3.17 6.86 -12.30
CA ARG A 50 2.47 8.07 -12.78
C ARG A 50 1.67 8.73 -11.67
N ARG A 51 0.86 7.96 -10.93
CA ARG A 51 0.08 8.47 -9.79
C ARG A 51 0.99 9.09 -8.71
N ASN A 52 2.07 8.41 -8.35
CA ASN A 52 3.01 8.91 -7.36
C ASN A 52 3.73 10.18 -7.83
N ALA A 53 4.05 10.29 -9.13
CA ALA A 53 4.64 11.49 -9.71
C ALA A 53 3.67 12.68 -9.65
N GLU A 54 2.38 12.46 -9.95
CA GLU A 54 1.35 13.49 -9.83
C GLU A 54 1.21 13.98 -8.38
N ILE A 55 1.22 13.06 -7.40
CA ILE A 55 1.22 13.43 -5.97
C ILE A 55 2.47 14.24 -5.63
N TRP A 56 3.64 13.80 -6.08
CA TRP A 56 4.91 14.49 -5.83
C TRP A 56 4.93 15.92 -6.37
N MET A 57 4.40 16.13 -7.58
CA MET A 57 4.31 17.46 -8.20
C MET A 57 3.40 18.40 -7.41
N ARG A 58 2.37 17.86 -6.73
CA ARG A 58 1.44 18.63 -5.89
C ARG A 58 1.93 18.84 -4.45
N MET A 59 2.94 18.11 -4.00
CA MET A 59 3.48 18.27 -2.64
C MET A 59 4.20 19.61 -2.46
N SER A 60 4.05 20.20 -1.27
CA SER A 60 4.83 21.38 -0.87
C SER A 60 6.31 21.06 -0.66
N PRO A 61 7.21 22.06 -0.67
CA PRO A 61 8.63 21.85 -0.35
C PRO A 61 8.86 21.21 1.03
N GLU A 62 8.07 21.58 2.03
CA GLU A 62 8.15 21.05 3.39
C GLU A 62 7.75 19.57 3.41
N GLN A 63 6.66 19.21 2.73
CA GLN A 63 6.23 17.81 2.60
C GLN A 63 7.28 16.95 1.90
N ARG A 64 7.89 17.47 0.82
CA ARG A 64 9.01 16.79 0.15
C ARG A 64 10.22 16.65 1.07
N ASN A 65 10.48 17.65 1.93
CA ASN A 65 11.58 17.58 2.89
C ASN A 65 11.37 16.48 3.93
N LEU A 66 10.16 16.38 4.49
CA LEU A 66 9.79 15.32 5.43
C LEU A 66 9.93 13.93 4.80
N MET A 67 9.48 13.77 3.55
CA MET A 67 9.67 12.52 2.79
C MET A 67 11.16 12.18 2.59
N ARG A 68 12.00 13.17 2.26
CA ARG A 68 13.45 12.98 2.14
C ARG A 68 14.09 12.57 3.45
N GLN A 69 13.75 13.22 4.57
CA GLN A 69 14.25 12.84 5.89
C GLN A 69 13.86 11.41 6.25
N ARG A 70 12.60 11.02 6.00
CA ARG A 70 12.13 9.66 6.20
C ARG A 70 12.90 8.65 5.36
N GLU A 71 13.18 8.97 4.11
CA GLU A 71 13.96 8.11 3.22
C GLU A 71 15.42 8.00 3.65
N ASN A 72 16.04 9.07 4.15
CA ASN A 72 17.39 9.03 4.69
C ASN A 72 17.48 8.10 5.91
N LEU A 73 16.57 8.27 6.87
CA LEU A 73 16.50 7.38 8.04
C LEU A 73 16.29 5.92 7.62
N ARG A 74 15.40 5.68 6.65
CA ARG A 74 15.16 4.33 6.10
C ARG A 74 16.45 3.74 5.50
N ARG A 75 17.24 4.53 4.77
CA ARG A 75 18.52 4.09 4.18
C ARG A 75 19.55 3.74 5.26
N GLU A 76 19.65 4.56 6.29
CA GLU A 76 20.56 4.32 7.41
C GLU A 76 20.22 3.02 8.15
N VAL A 77 18.94 2.82 8.48
CA VAL A 77 18.48 1.58 9.12
C VAL A 77 18.82 0.38 8.25
N LEU A 78 18.54 0.44 6.95
CA LEU A 78 18.79 -0.67 6.04
C LEU A 78 20.28 -0.99 5.88
N LYS A 79 21.13 0.04 5.88
CA LYS A 79 22.58 -0.12 5.90
C LYS A 79 23.01 -0.85 7.16
N GLN A 80 22.60 -0.38 8.34
CA GLN A 80 22.92 -1.01 9.62
C GLN A 80 22.43 -2.46 9.71
N GLU A 81 21.22 -2.73 9.23
CA GLU A 81 20.66 -4.09 9.13
C GLU A 81 21.52 -4.98 8.24
N SER A 82 21.91 -4.51 7.05
CA SER A 82 22.74 -5.29 6.13
C SER A 82 24.13 -5.58 6.70
N GLU A 83 24.73 -4.62 7.42
CA GLU A 83 26.02 -4.80 8.08
C GLU A 83 25.91 -5.79 9.24
N ARG A 84 24.80 -5.74 9.99
CA ARG A 84 24.51 -6.71 11.04
C ARG A 84 24.36 -8.11 10.45
N ALA A 85 23.56 -8.28 9.41
CA ALA A 85 23.38 -9.56 8.72
C ALA A 85 24.70 -10.11 8.18
N LEU A 86 25.58 -9.24 7.64
CA LEU A 86 26.90 -9.63 7.19
C LEU A 86 27.77 -10.13 8.35
N ARG A 87 27.80 -9.43 9.49
CA ARG A 87 28.53 -9.88 10.68
C ARG A 87 28.01 -11.22 11.21
N GLU A 88 26.68 -11.37 11.30
CA GLU A 88 26.03 -12.59 11.77
C GLU A 88 26.25 -13.77 10.81
N SER A 89 26.44 -13.51 9.51
CA SER A 89 26.75 -14.56 8.52
C SER A 89 28.16 -15.14 8.64
N GLY A 90 29.08 -14.46 9.36
CA GLY A 90 30.49 -14.86 9.45
C GLY A 90 31.28 -14.72 8.14
N LEU A 91 30.71 -14.10 7.11
CA LEU A 91 31.37 -13.92 5.82
C LEU A 91 32.41 -12.79 5.87
N HIS A 92 33.60 -13.09 5.37
CA HIS A 92 34.66 -12.10 5.15
C HIS A 92 34.66 -11.69 3.67
N LEU A 93 33.99 -10.57 3.37
CA LEU A 93 33.82 -10.07 2.01
C LEU A 93 34.74 -8.88 1.75
N ASN A 94 35.25 -8.78 0.53
CA ASN A 94 35.93 -7.56 0.08
C ASN A 94 34.90 -6.42 -0.16
N PRO A 95 35.33 -5.16 -0.36
CA PRO A 95 34.41 -4.03 -0.52
C PRO A 95 33.37 -4.18 -1.64
N GLN A 96 33.76 -4.82 -2.75
CA GLN A 96 32.86 -5.04 -3.88
C GLN A 96 31.82 -6.12 -3.56
N GLU A 97 32.26 -7.23 -2.99
CA GLU A 97 31.37 -8.32 -2.56
C GLU A 97 30.40 -7.85 -1.47
N ARG A 98 30.86 -6.97 -0.56
CA ARG A 98 30.00 -6.32 0.44
C ARG A 98 28.92 -5.47 -0.20
N ALA A 99 29.24 -4.69 -1.23
CA ALA A 99 28.24 -3.91 -1.96
C ALA A 99 27.22 -4.81 -2.70
N GLN A 100 27.66 -5.95 -3.24
CA GLN A 100 26.76 -6.94 -3.84
C GLN A 100 25.86 -7.59 -2.79
N PHE A 101 26.43 -7.97 -1.63
CA PHE A 101 25.68 -8.51 -0.50
C PHE A 101 24.61 -7.53 -0.03
N GLU A 102 24.96 -6.27 0.21
CA GLU A 102 24.01 -5.23 0.62
C GLU A 102 22.89 -5.07 -0.41
N SER A 103 23.23 -4.97 -1.71
CA SER A 103 22.22 -4.88 -2.78
C SER A 103 21.25 -6.05 -2.78
N ARG A 104 21.76 -7.28 -2.64
CA ARG A 104 20.94 -8.49 -2.60
C ARG A 104 20.10 -8.57 -1.33
N TYR A 105 20.67 -8.24 -0.17
CA TYR A 105 19.96 -8.17 1.11
C TYR A 105 18.74 -7.25 1.02
N VAL A 106 18.92 -6.03 0.47
CA VAL A 106 17.83 -5.08 0.29
C VAL A 106 16.71 -5.64 -0.60
N GLN A 107 17.07 -6.27 -1.72
CA GLN A 107 16.10 -6.85 -2.65
C GLN A 107 15.27 -7.97 -2.00
N GLU A 108 15.92 -8.90 -1.30
CA GLU A 108 15.23 -10.03 -0.68
C GLU A 108 14.38 -9.56 0.52
N ARG A 109 14.90 -8.64 1.33
CA ARG A 109 14.15 -8.01 2.42
C ARG A 109 12.87 -7.32 1.92
N GLN A 110 12.92 -6.63 0.78
CA GLN A 110 11.73 -6.04 0.14
C GLN A 110 10.71 -7.09 -0.34
N LYS A 111 11.15 -8.29 -0.75
CA LYS A 111 10.22 -9.37 -1.11
C LYS A 111 9.52 -9.91 0.13
N VAL A 112 10.27 -10.19 1.19
CA VAL A 112 9.72 -10.67 2.47
C VAL A 112 8.69 -9.68 3.02
N GLU A 113 9.02 -8.38 3.06
CA GLU A 113 8.08 -7.38 3.54
C GLU A 113 6.81 -7.26 2.70
N ARG A 114 6.89 -7.39 1.37
CA ARG A 114 5.71 -7.34 0.51
C ARG A 114 4.78 -8.51 0.79
N ALA A 115 5.33 -9.71 0.93
CA ALA A 115 4.57 -10.89 1.29
C ALA A 115 3.90 -10.72 2.67
N LEU A 116 4.65 -10.26 3.67
CA LEU A 116 4.12 -10.01 5.02
C LEU A 116 3.01 -8.96 5.01
N ARG A 117 3.16 -7.86 4.27
CA ARG A 117 2.10 -6.83 4.16
C ARG A 117 0.83 -7.39 3.55
N GLN A 118 0.94 -8.21 2.50
CA GLN A 118 -0.23 -8.84 1.87
C GLN A 118 -0.92 -9.81 2.84
N GLN A 119 -0.15 -10.61 3.56
CA GLN A 119 -0.69 -11.53 4.55
C GLN A 119 -1.40 -10.77 5.67
N ILE A 120 -0.76 -9.77 6.28
CA ILE A 120 -1.33 -8.97 7.35
C ILE A 120 -2.59 -8.24 6.87
N GLU A 121 -2.59 -7.68 5.66
CA GLU A 121 -3.77 -7.03 5.10
C GLU A 121 -4.92 -8.02 4.86
N THR A 122 -4.61 -9.23 4.41
CA THR A 122 -5.60 -10.29 4.22
C THR A 122 -6.23 -10.68 5.56
N GLU A 123 -5.44 -10.91 6.59
CA GLU A 123 -5.97 -11.22 7.93
C GLU A 123 -6.77 -10.05 8.51
N ARG A 124 -6.26 -8.82 8.38
CA ARG A 124 -6.99 -7.61 8.77
C ARG A 124 -8.37 -7.55 8.11
N GLN A 125 -8.46 -7.80 6.81
CA GLN A 125 -9.73 -7.77 6.08
C GLN A 125 -10.73 -8.82 6.56
N LYS A 126 -10.27 -9.98 7.05
CA LYS A 126 -11.14 -11.01 7.64
C LYS A 126 -11.68 -10.59 8.99
N GLU A 127 -10.87 -9.93 9.82
CA GLU A 127 -11.25 -9.57 11.20
C GLU A 127 -12.06 -8.26 11.28
N LEU A 128 -11.85 -7.33 10.35
CA LEU A 128 -12.50 -6.01 10.35
C LEU A 128 -14.04 -6.06 10.43
N PRO A 129 -14.77 -6.93 9.70
CA PRO A 129 -16.22 -6.99 9.80
C PRO A 129 -16.71 -7.37 11.20
N ALA A 130 -16.04 -8.32 11.87
CA ALA A 130 -16.41 -8.73 13.23
C ALA A 130 -16.20 -7.58 14.22
N LEU A 131 -15.06 -6.89 14.12
CA LEU A 131 -14.78 -5.68 14.90
C LEU A 131 -15.86 -4.61 14.68
N ILE A 132 -16.24 -4.35 13.42
CA ILE A 132 -17.30 -3.37 13.10
C ILE A 132 -18.65 -3.78 13.73
N GLN A 133 -18.99 -5.06 13.75
CA GLN A 133 -20.24 -5.53 14.37
C GLN A 133 -20.20 -5.39 15.90
N GLN A 134 -19.06 -5.67 16.53
CA GLN A 134 -18.88 -5.44 17.96
C GLN A 134 -19.04 -3.96 18.30
N LEU A 135 -18.34 -3.08 17.58
CA LEU A 135 -18.46 -1.63 17.75
C LEU A 135 -19.91 -1.16 17.52
N LYS A 136 -20.61 -1.70 16.51
CA LYS A 136 -22.03 -1.38 16.31
C LYS A 136 -22.91 -1.71 17.50
N LYS A 137 -22.67 -2.84 18.18
CA LYS A 137 -23.44 -3.23 19.38
C LYS A 137 -23.13 -2.34 20.57
N GLU A 138 -21.84 -2.08 20.81
CA GLU A 138 -21.38 -1.21 21.91
C GLU A 138 -22.01 0.19 21.80
N PHE A 139 -22.00 0.77 20.60
CA PHE A 139 -22.51 2.13 20.38
C PHE A 139 -24.02 2.21 20.03
N GLN A 140 -24.73 1.09 19.91
CA GLN A 140 -26.20 1.08 19.75
C GLN A 140 -26.95 1.08 21.09
N ILE A 141 -26.32 0.60 22.17
CA ILE A 141 -26.92 0.56 23.51
C ILE A 141 -27.20 1.99 24.03
N ASP A 142 -26.38 2.96 23.60
CA ASP A 142 -26.52 4.38 23.96
C ASP A 142 -27.31 5.21 22.94
N GLN A 143 -27.85 4.60 21.89
CA GLN A 143 -28.80 5.29 21.01
C GLN A 143 -30.21 5.04 21.54
N PRO A 144 -30.84 6.01 22.24
CA PRO A 144 -32.26 5.91 22.52
C PRO A 144 -32.95 5.77 21.17
N THR A 145 -33.71 4.69 20.98
CA THR A 145 -34.67 4.57 19.89
C THR A 145 -35.33 5.92 19.72
N LYS A 146 -35.13 6.54 18.54
CA LYS A 146 -35.96 7.64 18.05
C LYS A 146 -37.37 7.41 18.57
N ALA A 147 -37.80 8.27 19.49
CA ALA A 147 -39.17 8.31 19.94
C ALA A 147 -40.05 8.30 18.69
N LYS A 148 -40.79 7.22 18.54
CA LYS A 148 -41.79 7.03 17.50
C LYS A 148 -42.78 8.19 17.61
N PRO A 149 -43.16 8.87 16.50
CA PRO A 149 -44.13 9.95 16.55
C PRO A 149 -45.47 9.33 16.96
N GLU A 150 -45.90 9.63 18.18
CA GLU A 150 -47.22 9.25 18.66
C GLU A 150 -48.24 10.20 18.03
N SER A 151 -48.86 9.68 16.98
CA SER A 151 -50.13 10.10 16.39
C SER A 151 -50.97 11.03 17.28
N GLN A 152 -50.90 12.34 17.02
CA GLN A 152 -52.02 13.22 17.34
C GLN A 152 -53.01 13.19 16.17
N LYS A 153 -54.17 12.60 16.46
CA LYS A 153 -55.39 12.59 15.66
C LYS A 153 -55.82 14.04 15.34
N PRO A 154 -56.46 14.30 14.18
CA PRO A 154 -57.02 15.62 13.88
C PRO A 154 -58.30 15.78 14.71
N GLU A 155 -58.32 16.74 15.62
CA GLU A 155 -59.55 17.15 16.31
C GLU A 155 -60.01 18.49 15.73
N SER A 156 -61.19 18.44 15.12
CA SER A 156 -61.93 19.56 14.58
C SER A 156 -62.12 20.68 15.61
N GLN A 157 -61.80 21.91 15.22
CA GLN A 157 -62.47 23.09 15.78
C GLN A 157 -63.18 23.84 14.65
N GLU A 158 -64.49 23.69 14.68
CA GLU A 158 -65.51 24.49 14.01
C GLU A 158 -65.74 25.80 14.83
N HIS A 159 -66.36 26.79 14.18
CA HIS A 159 -66.75 28.16 14.63
C HIS A 159 -65.67 29.25 14.50
N SER A 160 -65.91 30.42 13.88
CA SER A 160 -67.09 30.95 13.18
C SER A 160 -66.73 32.27 12.46
N GLN A 161 -67.48 32.58 11.38
CA GLN A 161 -67.80 33.91 10.80
C GLN A 161 -66.64 34.91 10.52
N GLN A 162 -66.26 35.18 9.26
CA GLN A 162 -66.88 36.05 8.22
C GLN A 162 -66.15 37.41 8.08
N PRO A 163 -66.28 38.17 6.97
CA PRO A 163 -66.34 37.79 5.56
C PRO A 163 -65.36 38.61 4.67
N GLU A 164 -65.18 38.15 3.43
CA GLU A 164 -64.61 38.90 2.30
C GLU A 164 -65.51 40.10 1.93
N PRO A 165 -65.02 41.15 1.22
CA PRO A 165 -65.10 41.06 -0.24
C PRO A 165 -64.05 41.83 -1.07
N GLN A 166 -63.72 41.21 -2.21
CA GLN A 166 -63.70 41.76 -3.57
C GLN A 166 -62.47 42.52 -4.10
N LYS A 167 -61.99 41.97 -5.23
CA LYS A 167 -61.07 42.50 -6.24
C LYS A 167 -61.53 43.88 -6.77
N PRO A 168 -60.64 44.59 -7.50
CA PRO A 168 -60.70 44.42 -8.95
C PRO A 168 -59.33 44.40 -9.63
N GLY A 169 -59.21 43.55 -10.66
CA GLY A 169 -58.34 43.86 -11.78
C GLY A 169 -59.05 44.87 -12.69
N LYS A 170 -58.32 45.86 -13.21
CA LYS A 170 -58.72 46.66 -14.36
C LYS A 170 -57.49 46.92 -15.24
N LYS A 171 -57.62 46.40 -16.46
CA LYS A 171 -57.14 46.87 -17.78
C LYS A 171 -55.69 47.27 -17.94
#